data_AF-A0A0G1MPR1-F1
#
_entry.id   AF-A0A0G1MPR1-F1
#
_cell.length_a   1.000
_cell.length_b   1.000
_cell.length_c   1.000
_cell.angle_alpha   90.00
_cell.angle_beta   90.00
_cell.angle_gamma   90.00
#
_symmetry.space_group_name_H-M   'P 1'
#
loop_
_entity.id
_entity.type
_entity.pdbx_description
1 polymer ?
#
loop_
_entity_poly.entity_id
_entity_poly.type
_entity_poly.pdbx_seq_one_letter_code
_entity_poly.pdbx_strand_id
1 'polypeptide(L)'
;MYQGEKSLREWGDKVATEVKEKIQKAIDELKSAKDAGDSDKIKPAMEQLSVVLQEVGKNMYANQQQNPSSDQPTPEQDQNPENQQP
;
A
#
# COMPACT_ATOMS: atom_id res chain seq x y z
N MET A 1 -5.86 -1.19 7.34
CA MET A 1 -6.04 -2.66 7.40
C MET A 1 -6.59 -3.22 6.10
N TYR A 2 -7.85 -2.95 5.74
CA TYR A 2 -8.49 -3.49 4.51
C TYR A 2 -7.65 -3.32 3.24
N GLN A 3 -7.07 -2.13 3.01
CA GLN A 3 -6.21 -1.89 1.85
C GLN A 3 -4.95 -2.76 1.81
N GLY A 4 -4.39 -3.09 2.98
CA GLY A 4 -3.27 -4.02 3.11
C GLY A 4 -3.68 -5.45 2.76
N GLU A 5 -4.80 -5.92 3.31
CA GLU A 5 -5.32 -7.27 3.05
C GLU A 5 -5.68 -7.45 1.57
N LYS A 6 -6.29 -6.41 0.98
CA LYS A 6 -6.57 -6.36 -0.46
C LYS A 6 -5.27 -6.43 -1.27
N SER A 7 -4.27 -5.65 -0.91
CA SER A 7 -2.99 -5.61 -1.63
C SER A 7 -2.25 -6.96 -1.58
N LEU A 8 -2.30 -7.66 -0.44
CA LEU A 8 -1.75 -9.01 -0.34
C LEU A 8 -2.48 -10.01 -1.25
N ARG A 9 -3.80 -9.87 -1.38
CA ARG A 9 -4.62 -10.74 -2.23
C ARG A 9 -4.42 -10.48 -3.72
N GLU A 10 -4.16 -9.23 -4.12
CA GLU A 10 -3.97 -8.82 -5.52
C GLU A 10 -2.51 -8.94 -6.01
N TRP A 11 -1.56 -8.61 -5.14
CA TRP A 11 -0.15 -8.41 -5.49
C TRP A 11 0.83 -9.28 -4.71
N GLY A 12 0.41 -9.86 -3.59
CA GLY A 12 1.10 -11.05 -3.10
C GLY A 12 1.13 -12.08 -4.25
N ASP A 13 2.14 -12.91 -4.43
CA ASP A 13 2.31 -13.78 -5.63
C ASP A 13 3.02 -13.04 -6.76
N LYS A 14 2.73 -11.75 -6.97
CA LYS A 14 3.50 -10.89 -7.89
C LYS A 14 4.68 -10.19 -7.22
N VAL A 15 4.69 -10.10 -5.89
CA VAL A 15 5.80 -9.50 -5.12
C VAL A 15 6.59 -10.54 -4.33
N ALA A 16 7.84 -10.18 -3.98
CA ALA A 16 8.72 -11.02 -3.19
C ALA A 16 8.10 -11.38 -1.84
N THR A 17 8.41 -12.59 -1.35
CA THR A 17 7.93 -13.10 -0.06
C THR A 17 8.22 -12.14 1.10
N GLU A 18 9.42 -11.54 1.12
CA GLU A 18 9.79 -10.55 2.15
C GLU A 18 8.83 -9.35 2.18
N VAL A 19 8.39 -8.88 1.00
CA VAL A 19 7.44 -7.77 0.87
C VAL A 19 6.05 -8.20 1.35
N LYS A 20 5.61 -9.43 1.02
CA LYS A 20 4.34 -10.00 1.53
C LYS A 20 4.36 -10.07 3.06
N GLU A 21 5.44 -10.57 3.64
CA GLU A 21 5.61 -10.66 5.09
C GLU A 21 5.58 -9.29 5.78
N LYS A 22 6.23 -8.28 5.19
CA LYS A 22 6.19 -6.90 5.70
C LYS A 22 4.77 -6.32 5.73
N ILE A 23 3.99 -6.52 4.67
CA ILE A 23 2.59 -6.06 4.63
C ILE A 23 1.76 -6.79 5.69
N GLN A 24 1.88 -8.12 5.75
CA GLN A 24 1.13 -8.95 6.70
C GLN A 24 1.40 -8.53 8.15
N LYS A 25 2.68 -8.38 8.50
CA LYS A 25 3.09 -7.92 9.84
C LYS A 25 2.54 -6.54 10.17
N ALA A 26 2.57 -5.59 9.24
CA ALA A 26 2.02 -4.25 9.47
C ALA A 26 0.49 -4.25 9.66
N ILE A 27 -0.24 -5.14 8.96
CA ILE A 27 -1.68 -5.33 9.17
C ILE A 27 -1.94 -5.91 10.56
N ASP A 28 -1.20 -6.94 10.95
CA ASP A 28 -1.37 -7.62 12.24
C ASP A 28 -1.06 -6.68 13.41
N GLU A 29 0.00 -5.87 13.31
CA GLU A 29 0.34 -4.85 14.30
C GLU A 29 -0.76 -3.79 14.42
N LEU A 30 -1.26 -3.27 13.29
CA LEU A 30 -2.34 -2.29 13.29
C LEU A 30 -3.65 -2.88 13.87
N LYS A 31 -3.94 -4.15 13.56
CA LYS A 31 -5.10 -4.86 14.10
C LYS A 31 -4.98 -5.05 15.61
N SER A 32 -3.82 -5.54 16.07
CA SER A 32 -3.54 -5.70 17.49
C SER A 32 -3.62 -4.38 18.26
N ALA A 33 -3.08 -3.28 17.69
CA ALA A 33 -3.16 -1.96 18.31
C ALA A 33 -4.61 -1.47 18.40
N LYS A 34 -5.41 -1.67 17.35
CA LYS A 34 -6.83 -1.33 17.35
C LYS A 34 -7.62 -2.16 18.38
N ASP A 35 -7.38 -3.47 18.43
CA ASP A 35 -8.09 -4.37 19.34
C ASP A 35 -7.70 -4.12 20.80
N ALA A 36 -6.45 -3.71 21.05
CA ALA A 36 -6.00 -3.25 22.37
C ALA A 36 -6.44 -1.83 22.72
N GLY A 37 -7.00 -1.06 21.78
CA GLY A 37 -7.34 0.35 21.97
C GLY A 37 -6.12 1.28 22.15
N ASP A 38 -4.94 0.84 21.73
CA ASP A 38 -3.67 1.55 21.90
C ASP A 38 -3.53 2.65 20.84
N SER A 39 -4.14 3.80 21.12
CA SER A 39 -4.19 4.95 20.19
C SER A 39 -2.81 5.48 19.81
N ASP A 40 -1.82 5.33 20.70
CA ASP A 40 -0.43 5.72 20.45
C ASP A 40 0.25 4.81 19.42
N LYS A 41 -0.17 3.55 19.32
CA LYS A 41 0.33 2.58 18.33
C LYS A 41 -0.49 2.52 17.04
N ILE A 42 -1.77 2.90 17.06
CA ILE A 42 -2.63 2.85 15.87
C ILE A 42 -2.10 3.75 14.75
N LYS A 43 -1.74 5.00 15.06
CA LYS A 43 -1.19 5.95 14.08
C LYS A 43 0.10 5.45 13.41
N PRO A 44 1.16 5.13 14.16
CA PRO A 44 2.40 4.65 13.56
C PRO A 44 2.23 3.32 12.82
N ALA A 45 1.38 2.41 13.30
CA ALA A 45 1.08 1.18 12.56
C ALA A 45 0.33 1.44 11.24
N MET A 46 -0.55 2.45 11.19
CA MET A 46 -1.17 2.88 9.94
C MET A 46 -0.17 3.50 8.96
N GLU A 47 0.73 4.36 9.45
CA GLU A 47 1.78 4.96 8.62
C GLU A 47 2.73 3.89 8.07
N GLN A 48 3.16 2.95 8.92
CA GLN A 48 3.99 1.82 8.52
C GLN A 48 3.31 0.99 7.42
N LEU A 49 2.03 0.69 7.58
CA LEU A 49 1.26 -0.02 6.54
C LEU A 49 1.24 0.77 5.22
N SER A 50 1.05 2.10 5.27
CA SER A 50 1.05 2.96 4.09
C SER A 50 2.40 2.94 3.37
N VAL A 51 3.51 3.08 4.12
CA VAL A 51 4.87 3.05 3.57
C VAL A 51 5.16 1.73 2.86
N VAL A 52 4.85 0.60 3.50
CA VAL A 52 5.05 -0.71 2.89
C VAL A 52 4.22 -0.86 1.61
N LEU A 53 2.97 -0.40 1.60
CA LEU A 53 2.13 -0.44 0.40
C LEU A 53 2.65 0.44 -0.74
N GLN A 54 3.25 1.59 -0.44
CA GLN A 54 3.89 2.42 -1.44
C GLN A 54 5.15 1.76 -2.02
N GLU A 55 5.96 1.10 -1.20
CA GLU A 55 7.13 0.32 -1.66
C GLU A 55 6.69 -0.82 -2.59
N VAL A 56 5.61 -1.51 -2.24
CA VAL A 56 5.00 -2.57 -3.08
C VAL A 56 4.59 -2.00 -4.43
N GLY A 57 3.84 -0.88 -4.42
CA GLY A 57 3.41 -0.22 -5.65
C GLY A 57 4.58 0.15 -6.55
N LYS A 58 5.63 0.78 -6.00
CA LYS A 58 6.84 1.14 -6.75
C LYS A 58 7.54 -0.08 -7.35
N ASN A 59 7.69 -1.16 -6.58
CA ASN A 59 8.30 -2.40 -7.06
C ASN A 59 7.46 -3.08 -8.16
N MET A 60 6.13 -2.96 -8.08
CA MET A 60 5.21 -3.53 -9.05
C MET A 60 5.23 -2.75 -10.37
N TYR A 61 5.21 -1.41 -10.32
CA TYR A 61 5.40 -0.55 -11.50
C TYR A 61 6.77 -0.76 -12.15
N ALA A 62 7.85 -0.90 -11.36
CA ALA A 62 9.18 -1.18 -11.86
C ALA A 62 9.25 -2.54 -12.59
N ASN A 63 8.56 -3.56 -12.08
CA ASN A 63 8.46 -4.87 -12.75
C ASN A 63 7.56 -4.85 -13.99
N GLN A 64 6.54 -3.99 -14.02
CA GLN A 64 5.62 -3.84 -15.15
C GLN A 64 6.29 -3.10 -16.34
N GLN A 65 7.27 -2.23 -16.08
CA GLN A 65 8.02 -1.57 -17.16
C GLN A 65 8.89 -2.54 -17.99
N GLN A 66 9.08 -3.79 -17.52
CA GLN A 66 9.71 -4.87 -18.28
C GLN A 66 8.72 -5.79 -19.02
N ASN A 67 7.40 -5.60 -18.89
CA ASN A 67 6.39 -6.37 -19.63
C ASN A 67 5.24 -5.45 -20.09
N PRO A 68 5.12 -5.15 -21.40
CA PRO A 68 4.03 -4.35 -21.94
C PRO A 68 2.77 -5.21 -21.98
N SER A 69 2.06 -5.32 -20.86
CA SER A 69 0.71 -5.88 -20.84
C SER A 69 -0.08 -5.12 -19.79
N SER A 70 -0.85 -4.18 -20.34
CA SER A 70 -1.86 -3.34 -19.73
C SER A 70 -2.78 -4.14 -18.82
N ASP A 71 -2.80 -3.80 -17.54
CA ASP A 71 -4.01 -3.75 -16.71
C ASP A 71 -3.61 -3.29 -15.30
N GLN A 72 -3.79 -2.00 -15.02
CA GLN A 72 -3.81 -1.52 -13.64
C GLN A 72 -4.73 -0.30 -13.52
N PRO A 73 -5.79 -0.35 -12.69
CA PRO A 73 -6.52 0.84 -12.29
C PRO A 73 -5.63 1.64 -11.33
N THR A 74 -5.30 2.86 -11.73
CA THR A 74 -4.78 3.91 -10.87
C THR A 74 -5.80 4.24 -9.77
N PRO A 75 -5.43 4.25 -8.48
CA PRO A 75 -6.12 5.11 -7.54
C PRO A 75 -5.67 6.53 -7.83
N GLU A 76 -6.58 7.27 -8.44
CA GLU A 76 -6.63 8.72 -8.61
C GLU A 76 -5.98 9.46 -7.42
N GLN A 77 -4.78 10.01 -7.64
CA GLN A 77 -4.26 11.12 -6.87
C GLN A 77 -3.88 12.22 -7.87
N ASP A 78 -4.89 12.78 -8.52
CA ASP A 78 -4.80 14.04 -9.23
C ASP A 78 -5.54 15.10 -8.40
N GLN A 79 -4.86 15.59 -7.36
CA GLN A 79 -5.09 16.94 -6.89
C GLN A 79 -4.12 17.82 -7.66
N ASN A 80 -4.62 18.58 -8.64
CA ASN A 80 -3.96 19.78 -9.07
C ASN A 80 -4.89 20.99 -8.80
N PRO A 81 -4.54 21.88 -7.85
CA PRO A 81 -5.21 23.17 -7.75
C PRO A 81 -4.63 24.12 -8.81
N GLU A 82 -5.51 24.93 -9.43
CA GLU A 82 -5.19 26.28 -9.91
C GLU A 82 -4.11 26.44 -11.01
N ASN A 83 -4.53 26.59 -12.30
CA ASN A 83 -4.09 27.73 -13.13
C ASN A 83 -4.79 27.79 -14.51
N GLN A 84 -5.89 28.54 -14.64
CA GLN A 84 -6.33 29.08 -15.94
C GLN A 84 -7.02 30.45 -15.74
N GLN A 85 -6.23 31.52 -15.70
CA GLN A 85 -6.61 32.84 -16.23
C GLN A 85 -5.54 33.24 -17.24
N PRO A 86 -5.95 33.86 -18.35
CA PRO A 86 -5.82 35.32 -18.45
C PRO A 86 -7.16 36.06 -18.47
#